data_AF-A0A7W7VNZ0-F1
#
_entry.id   AF-A0A7W7VNZ0-F1
#
_cell.length_a   1.000
_cell.length_b   1.000
_cell.length_c   1.000
_cell.angle_alpha   90.00
_cell.angle_beta   90.00
_cell.angle_gamma   90.00
#
_symmetry.space_group_name_H-M   'P 1'
#
loop_
_entity.id
_entity.type
_entity.pdbx_description
1 polymer ?
#
loop_
_entity_poly.entity_id
_entity_poly.type
_entity_poly.pdbx_seq_one_letter_code
_entity_poly.pdbx_strand_id
1 'polypeptide(L)'
;MTFSPFSGADRLLTDSAGLFATLTGLGLPRGSYVICGSAALYVRGLRERIGDLDVLATGPAWRIAATLGAPRPAPSGYGLAIHHPAVPIEFVDRWTPGWCTDHLIESADVIDGLPFMRLACVLAWKEAARRPKDVPDIAAVHRLRRMWTGR
;
A
#
# COMPACT_ATOMS: atom_id res chain seq x y z
N MET A 1 -8.79 -28.86 -26.85
CA MET A 1 -7.73 -27.94 -26.38
C MET A 1 -8.30 -27.06 -25.29
N THR A 2 -7.49 -26.84 -24.27
CA THR A 2 -7.75 -26.31 -22.93
C THR A 2 -8.18 -24.85 -22.90
N PHE A 3 -9.04 -24.49 -21.94
CA PHE A 3 -8.95 -23.23 -21.22
C PHE A 3 -9.09 -23.52 -19.73
N SER A 4 -7.98 -23.46 -19.01
CA SER A 4 -7.95 -23.37 -17.55
C SER A 4 -7.91 -21.88 -17.20
N PRO A 5 -8.97 -21.31 -16.58
CA PRO A 5 -8.92 -19.93 -16.14
C PRO A 5 -8.24 -19.90 -14.77
N PHE A 6 -7.11 -19.23 -14.70
CA PHE A 6 -6.47 -18.76 -13.47
C PHE A 6 -6.09 -19.83 -12.43
N SER A 7 -4.84 -20.30 -12.51
CA SER A 7 -4.05 -20.56 -11.30
C SER A 7 -3.59 -19.22 -10.72
N GLY A 8 -4.53 -18.35 -10.37
CA GLY A 8 -4.26 -17.28 -9.40
C GLY A 8 -4.27 -17.98 -8.06
N ALA A 9 -3.13 -18.54 -7.65
CA ALA A 9 -2.99 -19.02 -6.29
C ALA A 9 -3.43 -17.88 -5.36
N ASP A 10 -4.37 -18.16 -4.47
CA ASP A 10 -4.57 -17.39 -3.24
C ASP A 10 -3.19 -17.31 -2.60
N ARG A 11 -2.46 -16.24 -2.93
CA ARG A 11 -1.15 -16.02 -2.40
C ARG A 11 -1.41 -15.41 -1.05
N LEU A 12 -1.68 -16.29 -0.08
CA LEU A 12 -1.44 -15.97 1.33
C LEU A 12 -0.14 -15.17 1.35
N LEU A 13 -0.15 -13.98 1.92
CA LEU A 13 1.04 -13.17 2.17
C LEU A 13 2.01 -13.98 3.05
N THR A 14 2.74 -14.91 2.45
CA THR A 14 3.77 -15.71 3.10
C THR A 14 5.06 -14.91 2.98
N ASP A 15 5.20 -13.95 3.89
CA ASP A 15 6.37 -13.11 4.02
C ASP A 15 6.90 -13.21 5.46
N SER A 16 7.07 -14.43 5.95
CA SER A 16 7.26 -14.76 7.38
C SER A 16 8.43 -14.05 8.06
N ALA A 17 9.39 -13.52 7.29
CA ALA A 17 10.50 -12.71 7.79
C ALA A 17 10.64 -11.34 7.09
N GLY A 18 9.72 -10.95 6.21
CA GLY A 18 9.83 -9.71 5.45
C GLY A 18 8.95 -8.58 5.98
N LEU A 19 8.58 -7.69 5.07
CA LEU A 19 7.94 -6.42 5.39
C LEU A 19 6.53 -6.61 5.96
N PHE A 20 5.74 -7.56 5.44
CA PHE A 20 4.37 -7.77 5.92
C PHE A 20 4.32 -8.46 7.28
N ALA A 21 5.21 -9.43 7.54
CA ALA A 21 5.34 -10.02 8.87
C ALA A 21 5.83 -8.98 9.89
N THR A 22 6.82 -8.15 9.52
CA THR A 22 7.31 -7.06 10.38
C THR A 22 6.19 -6.07 10.70
N LEU A 23 5.43 -5.63 9.70
CA LEU A 23 4.28 -4.74 9.91
C LEU A 23 3.20 -5.37 10.81
N THR A 24 2.91 -6.66 10.60
CA THR A 24 1.94 -7.40 11.40
C THR A 24 2.40 -7.51 12.86
N GLY A 25 3.70 -7.74 13.09
CA GLY A 25 4.31 -7.82 14.41
C GLY A 25 4.20 -6.53 15.24
N LEU A 26 3.98 -5.38 14.60
CA LEU A 26 3.73 -4.11 15.29
C LEU A 26 2.34 -4.04 15.92
N GLY A 27 1.40 -4.92 15.54
CA GLY A 27 0.06 -4.98 16.13
C GLY A 27 -0.77 -3.70 15.89
N LEU A 28 -0.61 -3.06 14.73
CA LEU A 28 -1.32 -1.82 14.41
C LEU A 28 -2.85 -2.02 14.41
N PRO A 29 -3.63 -1.19 15.12
CA PRO A 29 -5.09 -1.32 15.13
C PRO A 29 -5.70 -1.05 13.76
N ARG A 30 -6.51 -1.99 13.28
CA ARG A 30 -7.30 -1.83 12.05
C ARG A 30 -8.21 -0.60 12.15
N GLY A 31 -8.48 0.03 11.01
CA GLY A 31 -9.23 1.29 10.96
C GLY A 31 -8.42 2.52 11.37
N SER A 32 -7.13 2.36 11.69
CA SER A 32 -6.22 3.47 11.94
C SER A 32 -4.96 3.45 11.07
N TYR A 33 -4.88 2.54 10.09
CA TYR A 33 -3.84 2.55 9.07
C TYR A 33 -4.29 1.89 7.76
N VAL A 34 -3.56 2.16 6.69
CA VAL A 34 -3.68 1.51 5.39
C VAL A 34 -2.32 1.40 4.72
N ILE A 35 -2.05 0.27 4.06
CA ILE A 35 -0.86 0.01 3.26
C ILE A 35 -1.07 0.60 1.86
N CYS A 36 -0.16 1.45 1.42
CA CYS A 36 -0.31 2.27 0.23
C CYS A 36 0.65 1.84 -0.89
N GLY A 37 0.57 2.57 -2.01
CA GLY A 37 1.59 2.55 -3.04
C GLY A 37 1.78 1.19 -3.73
N SER A 38 3.04 0.78 -3.86
CA SER A 38 3.42 -0.38 -4.68
C SER A 38 2.99 -1.72 -4.07
N ALA A 39 2.83 -1.80 -2.75
CA ALA A 39 2.40 -3.00 -2.05
C ALA A 39 0.98 -3.42 -2.43
N ALA A 40 0.08 -2.45 -2.64
CA ALA A 40 -1.28 -2.71 -3.12
C ALA A 40 -1.32 -3.34 -4.53
N LEU A 41 -0.33 -3.03 -5.38
CA LEU A 41 -0.19 -3.66 -6.70
C LEU A 41 0.40 -5.08 -6.57
N TYR A 42 1.42 -5.23 -5.73
CA TYR A 42 2.11 -6.49 -5.51
C TYR A 42 1.18 -7.59 -4.99
N VAL A 43 0.40 -7.30 -3.94
CA VAL A 43 -0.53 -8.28 -3.36
C VAL A 43 -1.65 -8.69 -4.34
N ARG A 44 -1.90 -7.88 -5.38
CA ARG A 44 -2.87 -8.17 -6.45
C ARG A 44 -2.23 -8.79 -7.69
N GLY A 45 -0.94 -9.15 -7.64
CA GLY A 45 -0.22 -9.74 -8.77
C GLY A 45 0.05 -8.78 -9.94
N LEU A 46 -0.10 -7.46 -9.72
CA LEU A 46 0.12 -6.42 -10.73
C LEU A 46 1.57 -5.91 -10.75
N ARG A 47 2.37 -6.34 -9.77
CA ARG A 47 3.80 -6.01 -9.64
C ARG A 47 4.52 -7.20 -9.04
N GLU A 48 5.67 -7.57 -9.60
CA GLU A 48 6.41 -8.78 -9.19
C GLU A 48 7.16 -8.62 -7.87
N ARG A 49 7.59 -7.39 -7.54
CA ARG A 49 8.46 -7.09 -6.39
C ARG A 49 8.20 -5.72 -5.79
N ILE A 50 8.38 -5.61 -4.48
CA ILE A 50 8.43 -4.36 -3.72
C ILE A 50 9.76 -4.26 -2.99
N GLY A 51 10.23 -3.03 -2.77
CA GLY A 51 11.45 -2.76 -1.99
C GLY A 51 11.15 -2.18 -0.61
N ASP A 52 9.93 -1.71 -0.41
CA ASP A 52 9.48 -0.91 0.71
C ASP A 52 7.97 -1.09 0.96
N LEU A 53 7.52 -0.69 2.14
CA LEU A 53 6.11 -0.47 2.44
C LEU A 53 5.90 1.00 2.81
N ASP A 54 4.91 1.62 2.15
CA ASP A 54 4.34 2.89 2.56
C ASP A 54 3.09 2.61 3.40
N VAL A 55 3.01 3.13 4.61
CA VAL A 55 1.89 2.92 5.53
C VAL A 55 1.34 4.28 5.97
N LEU A 56 0.13 4.61 5.52
CA LEU A 56 -0.60 5.77 6.04
C LEU A 56 -1.24 5.39 7.36
N ALA A 57 -0.92 6.09 8.45
CA ALA A 57 -1.38 5.76 9.80
C ALA A 57 -1.89 7.00 10.53
N THR A 58 -2.95 6.84 11.32
CA THR A 58 -3.54 7.87 12.19
C THR A 58 -3.74 7.35 13.60
N GLY A 59 -4.06 8.25 14.52
CA GLY A 59 -4.54 7.92 15.86
C GLY A 59 -3.72 6.81 16.55
N PRO A 60 -4.33 5.66 16.92
CA PRO A 60 -3.64 4.56 17.56
C PRO A 60 -2.45 3.97 16.80
N ALA A 61 -2.58 3.69 15.49
CA ALA A 61 -1.46 3.14 14.72
C ALA A 61 -0.30 4.14 14.60
N TRP A 62 -0.59 5.44 14.43
CA TRP A 62 0.46 6.46 14.42
C TRP A 62 1.21 6.53 15.76
N ARG A 63 0.51 6.40 16.89
CA ARG A 63 1.15 6.36 18.23
C ARG A 63 2.10 5.16 18.38
N ILE A 64 1.76 4.00 17.80
CA ILE A 64 2.66 2.84 17.79
C ILE A 64 3.85 3.10 16.87
N ALA A 65 3.62 3.63 15.66
CA ALA A 65 4.72 4.00 14.77
C ALA A 65 5.71 4.98 15.42
N ALA A 66 5.19 5.95 16.20
CA ALA A 66 6.00 6.93 16.92
C ALA A 66 6.93 6.33 18.00
N THR A 67 6.71 5.09 18.43
CA THR A 67 7.66 4.41 19.34
C THR A 67 8.88 3.87 18.60
N LEU A 68 8.86 3.80 17.26
CA LEU A 68 9.95 3.27 16.43
C LEU A 68 11.01 4.32 16.10
N GLY A 69 10.66 5.62 16.19
CA GLY A 69 11.56 6.71 15.83
C GLY A 69 10.91 8.08 15.90
N ALA A 70 11.74 9.11 15.77
CA ALA A 70 11.27 10.50 15.80
C ALA A 70 10.57 10.89 14.49
N PRO A 71 9.38 11.52 14.55
CA PRO A 71 8.72 12.08 13.36
C PRO A 71 9.58 13.13 12.66
N ARG A 72 9.57 13.11 11.33
CA ARG A 72 10.28 14.06 10.45
C ARG A 72 9.32 14.55 9.36
N PRO A 73 9.58 15.67 8.68
CA PRO A 73 8.78 16.06 7.52
C PRO A 73 8.71 14.93 6.49
N ALA A 74 7.50 14.62 6.02
CA ALA A 74 7.31 13.55 5.04
C ALA A 74 7.97 13.91 3.69
N PRO A 75 8.49 12.93 2.93
CA PRO A 75 9.08 13.18 1.60
C PRO A 75 8.13 13.86 0.60
N SER A 76 6.81 13.71 0.80
CA SER A 76 5.78 14.39 0.02
C SER A 76 5.74 15.91 0.25
N GLY A 77 6.42 16.41 1.29
CA GLY A 77 6.29 17.77 1.80
C GLY A 77 4.98 18.03 2.56
N TYR A 78 4.20 16.97 2.84
CA TYR A 78 2.90 17.09 3.49
C TYR A 78 2.75 16.10 4.64
N GLY A 79 2.71 16.63 5.86
CA GLY A 79 2.64 15.82 7.08
C GLY A 79 4.02 15.38 7.60
N LEU A 80 4.00 14.33 8.40
CA LEU A 80 5.14 13.74 9.06
C LEU A 80 5.32 12.29 8.62
N ALA A 81 6.57 11.84 8.64
CA ALA A 81 6.99 10.48 8.40
C ALA A 81 7.82 9.93 9.56
N ILE A 82 7.69 8.64 9.81
CA ILE A 82 8.54 7.85 10.70
C ILE A 82 9.04 6.65 9.91
N HIS A 83 10.33 6.36 9.98
CA HIS A 83 10.92 5.21 9.32
C HIS A 83 11.16 4.11 10.35
N HIS A 84 10.79 2.89 10.02
CA HIS A 84 11.17 1.74 10.82
C HIS A 84 12.71 1.64 10.86
N PRO A 85 13.34 1.43 12.04
CA PRO A 85 14.79 1.54 12.19
C PRO A 85 15.58 0.42 11.49
N ALA A 86 14.95 -0.73 11.25
CA ALA A 86 15.63 -1.94 10.75
C ALA A 86 15.17 -2.42 9.37
N VAL A 87 14.03 -1.95 8.85
CA VAL A 87 13.45 -2.43 7.59
C VAL A 87 12.84 -1.27 6.81
N PRO A 88 12.71 -1.35 5.48
CA PRO A 88 12.19 -0.26 4.65
C PRO A 88 10.65 -0.16 4.75
N ILE A 89 10.16 0.24 5.93
CA ILE A 89 8.77 0.61 6.16
C ILE A 89 8.73 2.09 6.54
N GLU A 90 8.01 2.87 5.76
CA GLU A 90 7.74 4.28 6.02
C GLU A 90 6.30 4.42 6.51
N PHE A 91 6.13 5.04 7.67
CA PHE A 91 4.83 5.45 8.20
C PHE A 91 4.63 6.92 7.94
N VAL A 92 3.50 7.32 7.36
CA VAL A 92 3.14 8.73 7.15
C VAL A 92 1.81 9.04 7.83
N ASP A 93 1.66 10.25 8.39
CA ASP A 93 0.38 10.68 9.01
C ASP A 93 -0.60 11.27 7.99
N ARG A 94 -0.09 11.63 6.82
CA ARG A 94 -0.82 12.17 5.67
C ARG A 94 -0.22 11.65 4.38
N TRP A 95 -1.05 11.47 3.36
CA TRP A 95 -0.59 10.94 2.07
C TRP A 95 0.03 12.04 1.20
N THR A 96 -0.81 12.80 0.50
CA THR A 96 -0.42 13.98 -0.30
C THR A 96 -1.56 14.99 -0.30
N PRO A 97 -1.32 16.28 -0.60
CA PRO A 97 -2.39 17.27 -0.68
C PRO A 97 -3.54 16.82 -1.59
N GLY A 98 -4.78 17.10 -1.18
CA GLY A 98 -5.99 16.71 -1.91
C GLY A 98 -6.52 15.30 -1.60
N TRP A 99 -5.84 14.53 -0.74
CA TRP A 99 -6.28 13.20 -0.33
C TRP A 99 -6.79 13.22 1.12
N CYS A 100 -8.00 12.70 1.33
CA CYS A 100 -8.58 12.55 2.66
C CYS A 100 -8.03 11.28 3.33
N THR A 101 -7.27 11.45 4.41
CA THR A 101 -6.65 10.35 5.16
C THR A 101 -7.69 9.35 5.66
N ASP A 102 -8.78 9.82 6.27
CA ASP A 102 -9.82 8.95 6.83
C ASP A 102 -10.46 8.10 5.72
N HIS A 103 -10.80 8.72 4.58
CA HIS A 103 -11.34 7.99 3.43
C HIS A 103 -10.39 6.89 2.93
N LEU A 104 -9.08 7.17 2.85
CA LEU A 104 -8.09 6.18 2.41
C LEU A 104 -8.00 4.98 3.36
N ILE A 105 -8.16 5.21 4.66
CA ILE A 105 -8.14 4.15 5.69
C ILE A 105 -9.47 3.38 5.70
N GLU A 106 -10.60 4.08 5.76
CA GLU A 106 -11.94 3.47 5.86
C GLU A 106 -12.32 2.68 4.62
N SER A 107 -11.90 3.13 3.44
CA SER A 107 -12.22 2.48 2.19
C SER A 107 -11.29 1.31 1.83
N ALA A 108 -10.24 1.06 2.62
CA ALA A 108 -9.22 0.06 2.30
C ALA A 108 -9.81 -1.33 1.97
N ASP A 109 -9.25 -1.98 0.95
CA ASP A 109 -9.54 -3.39 0.68
C ASP A 109 -8.74 -4.23 1.66
N VAL A 110 -9.39 -5.19 2.33
CA VAL A 110 -8.71 -6.07 3.28
C VAL A 110 -8.28 -7.34 2.55
N ILE A 111 -6.97 -7.61 2.53
CA ILE A 111 -6.38 -8.80 1.90
C ILE A 111 -5.48 -9.47 2.94
N ASP A 112 -5.73 -10.75 3.22
CA ASP A 112 -5.05 -11.52 4.28
C ASP A 112 -5.01 -10.80 5.65
N GLY A 113 -6.10 -10.11 5.98
CA GLY A 113 -6.25 -9.40 7.24
C GLY A 113 -5.57 -8.03 7.31
N LEU A 114 -4.78 -7.64 6.30
CA LEU A 114 -4.13 -6.35 6.21
C LEU A 114 -4.93 -5.37 5.33
N PRO A 115 -5.06 -4.08 5.71
CA PRO A 115 -5.76 -3.07 4.93
C PRO A 115 -4.85 -2.50 3.83
N PHE A 116 -5.27 -2.59 2.58
CA PHE A 116 -4.57 -2.02 1.42
C PHE A 116 -5.39 -0.92 0.76
N MET A 117 -4.72 0.16 0.35
CA MET A 117 -5.33 1.24 -0.39
C MET A 117 -6.02 0.68 -1.65
N ARG A 118 -7.25 1.12 -1.91
CA ARG A 118 -8.00 0.69 -3.09
C ARG A 118 -7.21 0.94 -4.37
N LEU A 119 -7.29 -0.01 -5.29
CA LEU A 119 -6.54 0.07 -6.55
C LEU A 119 -6.89 1.33 -7.37
N ALA A 120 -8.13 1.80 -7.30
CA ALA A 120 -8.55 3.05 -7.93
C ALA A 120 -7.83 4.29 -7.36
N CYS A 121 -7.64 4.34 -6.04
CA CYS A 121 -6.90 5.40 -5.37
C CYS A 121 -5.40 5.33 -5.72
N VAL A 122 -4.82 4.13 -5.74
CA VAL A 122 -3.42 3.91 -6.14
C VAL A 122 -3.19 4.40 -7.57
N LEU A 123 -4.09 4.05 -8.50
CA LEU A 123 -4.01 4.51 -9.88
C LEU A 123 -4.08 6.03 -9.98
N ALA A 124 -5.11 6.65 -9.39
CA ALA A 124 -5.30 8.09 -9.44
C ALA A 124 -4.10 8.86 -8.85
N TRP A 125 -3.51 8.36 -7.76
CA TRP A 125 -2.30 8.96 -7.19
C TRP A 125 -1.09 8.81 -8.13
N LYS A 126 -0.85 7.63 -8.70
CA LYS A 126 0.26 7.41 -9.63
C LYS A 126 0.11 8.24 -10.91
N GLU A 127 -1.11 8.39 -11.42
CA GLU A 127 -1.43 9.24 -12.59
C GLU A 127 -1.29 10.73 -12.33
N ALA A 128 -1.43 11.17 -11.07
CA ALA A 128 -1.14 12.54 -10.66
C ALA A 128 0.37 12.75 -10.45
N ALA A 129 1.06 11.80 -9.82
CA ALA A 129 2.48 11.89 -9.52
C ALA A 129 3.38 11.74 -10.76
N ARG A 130 2.98 10.92 -11.75
CA ARG A 130 3.64 10.71 -13.06
C ARG A 130 5.15 10.49 -13.00
N ARG A 131 5.63 9.79 -11.97
CA ARG A 131 7.06 9.49 -11.85
C ARG A 131 7.43 8.39 -12.87
N PRO A 132 8.64 8.39 -13.42
CA PRO A 132 9.07 7.36 -14.38
C PRO A 132 8.84 5.92 -13.89
N LYS A 133 9.04 5.65 -12.60
CA LYS A 133 8.82 4.33 -11.99
C LYS A 133 7.35 3.88 -11.93
N ASP A 134 6.40 4.81 -12.03
CA ASP A 134 4.96 4.51 -11.93
C ASP A 134 4.34 4.13 -13.29
N VAL A 135 5.01 4.40 -14.41
CA VAL A 135 4.52 4.07 -15.76
C VAL A 135 4.12 2.59 -15.92
N PRO A 136 4.97 1.60 -15.58
CA PRO A 136 4.58 0.20 -15.71
C PRO A 136 3.42 -0.18 -14.78
N ASP A 137 3.38 0.39 -13.57
CA ASP A 137 2.31 0.15 -12.60
C ASP A 137 0.96 0.65 -13.13
N ILE A 138 0.92 1.87 -13.66
CA ILE A 138 -0.27 2.47 -14.29
C ILE A 138 -0.76 1.60 -15.45
N ALA A 139 0.16 1.15 -16.32
CA ALA A 139 -0.17 0.29 -17.45
C ALA A 139 -0.77 -1.06 -17.03
N ALA A 140 -0.26 -1.66 -15.95
CA ALA A 140 -0.78 -2.92 -15.40
C ALA A 140 -2.23 -2.77 -14.91
N VAL A 141 -2.54 -1.70 -14.16
CA VAL A 141 -3.91 -1.43 -13.69
C VAL A 141 -4.87 -1.17 -14.86
N HIS A 142 -4.45 -0.39 -15.85
CA HIS A 142 -5.27 -0.15 -17.04
C HIS A 142 -5.54 -1.42 -17.83
N ARG A 143 -4.55 -2.32 -17.95
CA ARG A 143 -4.73 -3.63 -18.57
C ARG A 143 -5.77 -4.47 -17.81
N LEU A 144 -5.67 -4.52 -16.47
CA LEU A 144 -6.64 -5.22 -15.63
C LEU A 144 -8.06 -4.68 -15.85
N ARG A 145 -8.22 -3.35 -15.86
CA ARG A 145 -9.52 -2.70 -16.12
C ARG A 145 -10.12 -3.13 -17.45
N ARG A 146 -9.35 -3.07 -18.54
CA ARG A 146 -9.82 -3.49 -19.88
C ARG A 146 -10.28 -4.95 -19.93
N MET A 147 -9.52 -5.84 -19.29
CA MET A 147 -9.89 -7.27 -19.22
C MET A 147 -11.23 -7.49 -18.49
N TRP A 148 -11.53 -6.66 -17.49
CA TRP A 148 -12.75 -6.78 -16.69
C TRP A 148 -13.94 -6.02 -17.31
N THR A 149 -13.70 -4.91 -18.00
CA THR A 149 -14.76 -4.12 -18.64
C THR A 149 -15.10 -4.57 -20.06
N GLY A 150 -14.36 -5.53 -20.62
CA GLY A 150 -14.60 -6.06 -21.98
C GLY A 150 -14.46 -5.02 -23.09
N ARG A 151 -13.71 -3.93 -22.82
CA ARG A 151 -13.42 -2.84 -23.78
C ARG A 151 -11.92 -2.61 -23.86
#